data_AF-A0A1I7Y7I2-F1
#
_entry.id   AF-A0A1I7Y7I2-F1
#
_cell.length_a   1.000
_cell.length_b   1.000
_cell.length_c   1.000
_cell.angle_alpha   90.00
_cell.angle_beta   90.00
_cell.angle_gamma   90.00
#
_symmetry.space_group_name_H-M   'P 1'
#
loop_
_entity.id
_entity.type
_entity.pdbx_description
1 polymer ?
#
loop_
_entity_poly.entity_id
_entity_poly.type
_entity_poly.pdbx_seq_one_letter_code
_entity_poly.pdbx_strand_id
1 'polypeptide(L)'
;MSTVSSALPLSRLRLPDDRKHSIHHVTALAGCLRSCFFSPSSSAALALHISSISQLVLPDLMSCGAVLESLRSSLNEDDGFECYPFRIGSYNNVVADPFLLDYAPDTMAVLVVNTPRMFDVSFRRWLVDKADGGDHNDVAQIVPNPIQSFLTDRLDAAKEALSYVSPFAIEIDTIHDYDMTPNRRPKILMCTCGHVAGAAYYYRPQMVPALNSSSPKRMIGLSLHPRYGGNFAFRAAMVFPDLRLPADFVEPEPPHMLHSENDVAKALDLFNNHWRDGRFRDCGDPKERYSKQQTDYFARPPVERWEVISDWFHSSE
;
A
#
# COMPACT_ATOMS: atom_id res chain seq x y z
N MET A 1 33.27 48.46 38.06
CA MET A 1 34.34 49.37 37.59
C MET A 1 34.75 48.87 36.20
N SER A 2 34.04 49.38 35.19
CA SER A 2 34.54 50.28 34.14
C SER A 2 35.09 49.49 32.95
N THR A 3 34.68 49.63 31.69
CA THR A 3 33.77 50.56 30.98
C THR A 3 33.77 50.06 29.51
N VAL A 4 32.62 49.95 28.80
CA VAL A 4 32.18 50.81 27.65
C VAL A 4 32.98 50.56 26.35
N SER A 5 32.49 50.59 25.11
CA SER A 5 31.20 50.64 24.39
C SER A 5 31.60 50.59 22.89
N SER A 6 30.81 50.06 21.96
CA SER A 6 30.06 50.93 21.05
C SER A 6 29.08 50.14 20.18
N ALA A 7 27.96 50.79 19.88
CA ALA A 7 26.83 50.32 19.10
C ALA A 7 26.54 51.27 17.93
N LEU A 8 26.12 50.70 16.79
CA LEU A 8 25.16 51.20 15.76
C LEU A 8 25.57 52.42 14.86
N PRO A 9 24.86 52.78 13.74
CA PRO A 9 23.67 52.20 13.05
C PRO A 9 23.63 52.22 11.48
N LEU A 10 22.62 51.50 10.92
CA LEU A 10 21.74 51.71 9.73
C LEU A 10 22.16 52.52 8.47
N SER A 11 21.95 51.91 7.29
CA SER A 11 21.28 52.53 6.12
C SER A 11 20.80 51.44 5.12
N ARG A 12 19.49 51.21 4.97
CA ARG A 12 18.63 51.55 3.80
C ARG A 12 19.37 51.73 2.46
N LEU A 13 19.10 50.84 1.50
CA LEU A 13 19.10 51.16 0.07
C LEU A 13 18.07 50.29 -0.68
N ARG A 14 17.38 50.96 -1.59
CA ARG A 14 16.21 50.52 -2.36
C ARG A 14 16.64 49.77 -3.62
N LEU A 15 15.72 48.94 -4.10
CA LEU A 15 15.67 48.32 -5.43
C LEU A 15 15.80 49.35 -6.56
N PRO A 16 16.29 48.92 -7.73
CA PRO A 16 15.78 49.37 -9.02
C PRO A 16 14.82 48.35 -9.62
N ASP A 17 13.68 48.89 -10.03
CA ASP A 17 12.66 48.30 -10.90
C ASP A 17 13.14 48.27 -12.37
N ASP A 18 12.35 47.62 -13.22
CA ASP A 18 12.37 47.55 -14.68
C ASP A 18 13.29 46.52 -15.37
N ARG A 19 12.68 45.39 -15.74
CA ARG A 19 12.35 45.17 -17.16
C ARG A 19 11.26 44.11 -17.39
N LYS A 20 10.07 44.63 -17.71
CA LYS A 20 9.00 43.97 -18.47
C LYS A 20 9.56 43.39 -19.77
N HIS A 21 9.26 42.13 -20.08
CA HIS A 21 8.93 41.69 -21.45
C HIS A 21 7.85 40.59 -21.37
N SER A 22 6.71 40.93 -21.96
CA SER A 22 5.53 40.11 -22.19
C SER A 22 5.60 39.55 -23.59
N ILE A 23 5.45 38.23 -23.76
CA ILE A 23 4.93 37.56 -24.96
C ILE A 23 4.16 36.33 -24.43
N HIS A 24 2.87 36.43 -24.14
CA HIS A 24 1.72 36.18 -25.02
C HIS A 24 1.67 34.80 -25.72
N HIS A 25 0.54 34.12 -25.48
CA HIS A 25 -0.14 33.10 -26.30
C HIS A 25 0.38 31.66 -26.34
N VAL A 26 -0.27 30.77 -25.56
CA VAL A 26 -0.98 29.58 -26.10
C VAL A 26 -2.19 29.25 -25.18
N THR A 27 -3.31 29.94 -25.40
CA THR A 27 -4.64 29.50 -24.96
C THR A 27 -5.65 30.03 -25.96
N ALA A 28 -5.95 29.25 -27.01
CA ALA A 28 -7.12 29.42 -27.88
C ALA A 28 -7.12 28.35 -28.97
N LEU A 29 -7.79 27.22 -28.72
CA LEU A 29 -8.39 26.41 -29.77
C LEU A 29 -9.80 26.01 -29.31
N ALA A 30 -10.61 27.05 -29.06
CA ALA A 30 -12.05 26.95 -28.93
C ALA A 30 -12.64 28.16 -29.66
N GLY A 31 -13.30 27.90 -30.79
CA GLY A 31 -14.17 28.87 -31.44
C GLY A 31 -13.54 29.66 -32.58
N CYS A 32 -13.50 29.08 -33.78
CA CYS A 32 -13.68 29.87 -35.00
C CYS A 32 -14.15 29.00 -36.18
N LEU A 33 -15.42 28.61 -36.18
CA LEU A 33 -16.15 28.29 -37.41
C LEU A 33 -17.60 28.78 -37.24
N ARG A 34 -17.79 30.09 -37.34
CA ARG A 34 -19.07 30.69 -37.72
C ARG A 34 -18.82 31.61 -38.92
N SER A 35 -19.79 31.53 -39.83
CA SER A 35 -20.04 32.36 -41.01
C SER A 35 -19.09 32.20 -42.21
N CYS A 36 -19.46 31.29 -43.12
CA CYS A 36 -19.54 31.58 -44.55
C CYS A 36 -20.66 30.74 -45.20
N PHE A 37 -21.71 31.45 -45.64
CA PHE A 37 -22.65 31.17 -46.72
C PHE A 37 -23.52 29.89 -46.77
N PHE A 38 -24.83 30.18 -46.89
CA PHE A 38 -25.92 29.30 -47.30
C PHE A 38 -25.64 28.59 -48.63
N SER A 39 -25.85 27.27 -48.67
CA SER A 39 -26.41 26.57 -49.84
C SER A 39 -27.18 25.33 -49.39
N PRO A 40 -28.50 25.20 -49.66
CA PRO A 40 -29.33 24.13 -49.15
C PRO A 40 -29.37 22.95 -50.13
N SER A 41 -28.35 22.10 -50.12
CA SER A 41 -28.42 20.80 -50.81
C SER A 41 -27.28 19.88 -50.39
N SER A 42 -27.48 19.12 -49.30
CA SER A 42 -27.06 17.72 -49.16
C SER A 42 -27.19 17.30 -47.68
N SER A 43 -28.42 17.02 -47.25
CA SER A 43 -28.71 16.50 -45.90
C SER A 43 -28.49 14.98 -45.78
N ALA A 44 -27.88 14.33 -46.79
CA ALA A 44 -27.67 12.88 -46.82
C ALA A 44 -26.19 12.47 -46.67
N ALA A 45 -25.23 13.37 -46.95
CA ALA A 45 -23.80 13.02 -46.87
C ALA A 45 -23.20 13.16 -45.45
N LEU A 46 -23.79 13.99 -44.59
CA LEU A 46 -23.31 14.16 -43.21
C LEU A 46 -23.80 13.04 -42.27
N ALA A 47 -24.91 12.37 -42.62
CA ALA A 47 -25.47 11.26 -41.86
C ALA A 47 -24.68 9.94 -42.01
N LEU A 48 -23.88 9.80 -43.09
CA LEU A 48 -23.07 8.60 -43.35
C LEU A 48 -21.63 8.71 -42.84
N HIS A 49 -21.19 9.89 -42.37
CA HIS A 49 -19.88 10.05 -41.73
C HIS A 49 -19.94 9.99 -40.19
N ILE A 50 -21.12 10.20 -39.60
CA ILE A 50 -21.32 10.08 -38.14
C ILE A 50 -21.62 8.64 -37.73
N SER A 51 -22.10 7.79 -38.64
CA SER A 51 -22.31 6.36 -38.39
C SER A 51 -21.03 5.51 -38.44
N SER A 52 -19.90 6.09 -38.88
CA SER A 52 -18.60 5.39 -38.98
C SER A 52 -17.56 5.89 -37.96
N ILE A 53 -17.98 6.70 -36.98
CA ILE A 53 -17.15 7.11 -35.82
C ILE A 53 -17.56 6.33 -34.55
N SER A 54 -18.62 5.51 -34.61
CA SER A 54 -19.05 4.63 -33.51
C SER A 54 -18.24 3.34 -33.37
N GLN A 55 -17.12 3.21 -34.10
CA GLN A 55 -16.18 2.08 -34.00
C GLN A 55 -14.73 2.53 -33.78
N LEU A 56 -14.52 3.75 -33.28
CA LEU A 56 -13.30 4.00 -32.52
C LEU A 56 -13.47 3.25 -31.19
N VAL A 57 -12.92 2.04 -31.15
CA VAL A 57 -12.57 1.34 -29.92
C VAL A 57 -11.88 2.38 -29.04
N LEU A 58 -12.60 2.88 -28.03
CA LEU A 58 -11.97 3.58 -26.92
C LEU A 58 -10.79 2.70 -26.51
N PRO A 59 -9.54 3.21 -26.45
CA PRO A 59 -8.46 2.43 -25.89
C PRO A 59 -8.94 1.93 -24.53
N ASP A 60 -8.81 0.62 -24.33
CA ASP A 60 -9.25 -0.13 -23.17
C ASP A 60 -9.13 0.76 -21.92
N LEU A 61 -10.28 1.12 -21.35
CA LEU A 61 -10.41 1.96 -20.17
C LEU A 61 -9.59 1.27 -19.06
N MET A 62 -8.38 1.75 -18.76
CA MET A 62 -7.41 1.21 -17.77
C MET A 62 -7.56 -0.29 -17.45
N SER A 63 -6.81 -1.14 -18.14
CA SER A 63 -6.83 -2.57 -17.86
C SER A 63 -6.37 -2.86 -16.42
N CYS A 64 -6.93 -3.90 -15.80
CA CYS A 64 -6.46 -4.40 -14.50
C CYS A 64 -4.94 -4.67 -14.50
N GLY A 65 -4.38 -5.02 -15.66
CA GLY A 65 -2.95 -5.22 -15.86
C GLY A 65 -2.14 -3.92 -15.65
N ALA A 66 -2.56 -2.80 -16.25
CA ALA A 66 -1.87 -1.52 -16.13
C ALA A 66 -1.87 -1.00 -14.68
N VAL A 67 -2.99 -1.15 -13.98
CA VAL A 67 -3.10 -0.79 -12.55
C VAL A 67 -2.14 -1.63 -11.72
N LEU A 68 -2.13 -2.95 -11.92
CA LEU A 68 -1.26 -3.84 -11.16
C LEU A 68 0.23 -3.58 -11.45
N GLU A 69 0.58 -3.26 -12.70
CA GLU A 69 1.95 -2.91 -13.09
C GLU A 69 2.40 -1.60 -12.43
N SER A 70 1.57 -0.55 -12.45
CA SER A 70 1.85 0.72 -11.78
C SER A 70 2.02 0.55 -10.27
N LEU A 71 1.16 -0.24 -9.62
CA LEU A 71 1.31 -0.59 -8.21
C LEU A 71 2.59 -1.36 -7.93
N ARG A 72 2.93 -2.37 -8.74
CA ARG A 72 4.17 -3.15 -8.58
C ARG A 72 5.43 -2.32 -8.83
N SER A 73 5.35 -1.30 -9.67
CA SER A 73 6.45 -0.34 -9.86
C SER A 73 6.64 0.54 -8.61
N SER A 74 5.53 1.08 -8.08
CA SER A 74 5.53 2.01 -6.94
C SER A 74 5.77 1.33 -5.59
N LEU A 75 5.30 0.10 -5.45
CA LEU A 75 5.41 -0.79 -4.29
C LEU A 75 6.17 -2.05 -4.71
N ASN A 76 7.43 -1.86 -5.12
CA ASN A 76 8.27 -2.94 -5.66
C ASN A 76 8.94 -3.78 -4.56
N GLU A 77 9.43 -4.95 -4.96
CA GLU A 77 10.12 -5.91 -4.07
C GLU A 77 11.42 -5.36 -3.48
N ASP A 78 12.13 -4.49 -4.20
CA ASP A 78 13.40 -3.92 -3.72
C ASP A 78 13.21 -2.95 -2.55
N ASP A 79 12.08 -2.26 -2.55
CA ASP A 79 11.59 -1.47 -1.41
C ASP A 79 10.84 -2.32 -0.36
N GLY A 80 10.69 -3.61 -0.60
CA GLY A 80 10.14 -4.57 0.35
C GLY A 80 8.62 -4.68 0.33
N PHE A 81 7.99 -4.55 -0.83
CA PHE A 81 6.55 -4.74 -1.00
C PHE A 81 6.22 -5.78 -2.08
N GLU A 82 5.07 -6.43 -1.91
CA GLU A 82 4.49 -7.34 -2.90
C GLU A 82 2.99 -7.04 -3.05
N CYS A 83 2.48 -7.17 -4.28
CA CYS A 83 1.11 -6.84 -4.64
C CYS A 83 0.40 -8.05 -5.29
N TYR A 84 -0.71 -8.48 -4.70
CA TYR A 84 -1.47 -9.66 -5.10
C TYR A 84 -2.92 -9.28 -5.47
N PRO A 85 -3.32 -9.38 -6.75
CA PRO A 85 -4.70 -9.15 -7.14
C PRO A 85 -5.61 -10.28 -6.66
N PHE A 86 -6.84 -9.95 -6.29
CA PHE A 86 -7.90 -10.91 -5.99
C PHE A 86 -9.27 -10.30 -6.24
N ARG A 87 -10.30 -11.14 -6.39
CA ARG A 87 -11.69 -10.70 -6.47
C ARG A 87 -12.30 -10.52 -5.09
N ILE A 88 -13.11 -9.47 -4.92
CA ILE A 88 -13.92 -9.31 -3.70
C ILE A 88 -14.84 -10.52 -3.48
N GLY A 89 -15.38 -11.10 -4.54
CA GLY A 89 -16.19 -12.33 -4.47
C GLY A 89 -15.44 -13.51 -3.85
N SER A 90 -14.17 -13.71 -4.21
CA SER A 90 -13.33 -14.77 -3.66
C SER A 90 -13.14 -14.63 -2.15
N TYR A 91 -12.97 -13.39 -1.66
CA TYR A 91 -12.93 -13.11 -0.23
C TYR A 91 -14.31 -13.29 0.45
N ASN A 92 -15.36 -12.72 -0.13
CA ASN A 92 -16.73 -12.76 0.43
C ASN A 92 -17.26 -14.19 0.55
N ASN A 93 -16.88 -15.10 -0.35
CA ASN A 93 -17.28 -16.51 -0.31
C ASN A 93 -16.71 -17.29 0.89
N VAL A 94 -15.70 -16.76 1.58
CA VAL A 94 -14.99 -17.45 2.68
C VAL A 94 -15.28 -16.85 4.05
N VAL A 95 -15.67 -15.57 4.10
CA VAL A 95 -15.93 -14.87 5.37
C VAL A 95 -17.41 -14.95 5.78
N ALA A 96 -17.67 -14.74 7.06
CA ALA A 96 -19.03 -14.66 7.58
C ALA A 96 -19.65 -13.27 7.30
N ASP A 97 -20.98 -13.19 7.29
CA ASP A 97 -21.78 -11.99 6.96
C ASP A 97 -21.26 -10.65 7.53
N PRO A 98 -20.81 -10.55 8.81
CA PRO A 98 -20.32 -9.29 9.35
C PRO A 98 -19.04 -8.76 8.69
N PHE A 99 -18.34 -9.59 7.93
CA PHE A 99 -17.08 -9.27 7.26
C PHE A 99 -17.21 -9.17 5.73
N LEU A 100 -18.42 -9.33 5.19
CA LEU A 100 -18.67 -9.13 3.76
C LEU A 100 -18.35 -7.68 3.38
N LEU A 101 -17.68 -7.52 2.23
CA LEU A 101 -17.41 -6.23 1.62
C LEU A 101 -18.49 -5.94 0.57
N ASP A 102 -19.05 -4.73 0.61
CA ASP A 102 -20.17 -4.32 -0.23
C ASP A 102 -19.70 -3.82 -1.61
N TYR A 103 -19.13 -4.72 -2.40
CA TYR A 103 -18.73 -4.48 -3.79
C TYR A 103 -19.21 -5.61 -4.69
N ALA A 104 -19.22 -5.38 -6.01
CA ALA A 104 -19.55 -6.42 -6.97
C ALA A 104 -18.55 -7.60 -6.86
N PRO A 105 -18.97 -8.88 -7.04
CA PRO A 105 -18.10 -10.03 -6.83
C PRO A 105 -16.83 -10.05 -7.69
N ASP A 106 -16.89 -9.48 -8.88
CA ASP A 106 -15.79 -9.38 -9.85
C ASP A 106 -14.92 -8.11 -9.67
N THR A 107 -15.22 -7.28 -8.67
CA THR A 107 -14.43 -6.09 -8.33
C THR A 107 -12.97 -6.47 -8.04
N MET A 108 -12.04 -5.75 -8.67
CA MET A 108 -10.61 -5.90 -8.42
C MET A 108 -10.25 -5.35 -7.05
N ALA A 109 -9.51 -6.15 -6.27
CA ALA A 109 -8.76 -5.69 -5.12
C ALA A 109 -7.30 -6.12 -5.24
N VAL A 110 -6.40 -5.35 -4.64
CA VAL A 110 -4.97 -5.67 -4.56
C VAL A 110 -4.55 -5.69 -3.11
N LEU A 111 -4.10 -6.86 -2.65
CA LEU A 111 -3.48 -7.02 -1.34
C LEU A 111 -2.04 -6.54 -1.40
N VAL A 112 -1.68 -5.65 -0.48
CA VAL A 112 -0.32 -5.14 -0.27
C VAL A 112 0.30 -5.84 0.94
N VAL A 113 1.44 -6.49 0.71
CA VAL A 113 2.26 -7.16 1.71
C VAL A 113 3.59 -6.41 1.83
N ASN A 114 4.11 -6.29 3.05
CA ASN A 114 5.52 -5.93 3.22
C ASN A 114 6.37 -7.17 3.55
N THR A 115 7.60 -7.15 3.05
CA THR A 115 8.63 -8.17 3.24
C THR A 115 9.68 -7.69 4.27
N PRO A 116 10.71 -8.47 4.61
CA PRO A 116 11.79 -8.03 5.49
C PRO A 116 12.44 -6.71 5.05
N ARG A 117 12.70 -6.57 3.74
CA ARG A 117 13.40 -5.41 3.15
C ARG A 117 12.70 -4.07 3.42
N MET A 118 11.39 -4.08 3.68
CA MET A 118 10.65 -2.85 3.99
C MET A 118 11.28 -2.09 5.15
N PHE A 119 11.69 -2.79 6.21
CA PHE A 119 12.21 -2.15 7.41
C PHE A 119 13.65 -1.64 7.22
N ASP A 120 14.55 -2.55 6.81
CA ASP A 120 15.98 -2.25 6.74
C ASP A 120 16.35 -1.35 5.55
N VAL A 121 15.50 -1.25 4.52
CA VAL A 121 15.75 -0.48 3.30
C VAL A 121 14.86 0.75 3.24
N SER A 122 13.57 0.58 2.94
CA SER A 122 12.72 1.70 2.51
C SER A 122 12.22 2.53 3.70
N PHE A 123 11.85 1.89 4.81
CA PHE A 123 11.48 2.56 6.05
C PHE A 123 12.67 3.29 6.68
N ARG A 124 13.84 2.64 6.75
CA ARG A 124 15.08 3.28 7.21
C ARG A 124 15.41 4.53 6.41
N ARG A 125 15.45 4.44 5.07
CA ARG A 125 15.70 5.59 4.18
C ARG A 125 14.71 6.72 4.46
N TRP A 126 13.42 6.41 4.46
CA TRP A 126 12.36 7.39 4.71
C TRP A 126 12.53 8.09 6.05
N LEU A 127 12.87 7.35 7.11
CA LEU A 127 12.98 7.92 8.45
C LEU A 127 14.23 8.79 8.62
N VAL A 128 15.35 8.40 8.01
CA VAL A 128 16.57 9.21 7.95
C VAL A 128 16.34 10.49 7.15
N ASP A 129 15.62 10.43 6.03
CA ASP A 129 15.25 11.60 5.23
C ASP A 129 14.36 12.57 6.04
N LYS A 130 13.43 12.06 6.86
CA LYS A 130 12.59 12.88 7.76
C LYS A 130 13.38 13.52 8.91
N ALA A 131 14.54 12.98 9.26
CA ALA A 131 15.37 13.52 10.33
C ALA A 131 16.03 14.84 9.97
N ASP A 132 16.29 15.08 8.68
CA ASP A 132 16.95 16.30 8.19
C ASP A 132 18.24 16.64 8.99
N GLY A 133 19.01 15.61 9.34
CA GLY A 133 20.24 15.74 10.14
C GLY A 133 20.04 15.80 11.67
N GLY A 134 18.81 15.70 12.16
CA GLY A 134 18.49 15.55 13.59
C GLY A 134 18.63 14.12 14.11
N ASP A 135 18.42 13.92 15.41
CA ASP A 135 18.48 12.61 16.05
C ASP A 135 17.11 11.90 16.10
N HIS A 136 17.09 10.68 16.66
CA HIS A 136 15.86 9.91 16.79
C HIS A 136 14.79 10.56 17.69
N ASN A 137 15.19 11.39 18.67
CA ASN A 137 14.25 12.10 19.55
C ASN A 137 13.56 13.24 18.80
N ASP A 138 14.30 13.94 17.94
CA ASP A 138 13.74 14.99 17.07
C ASP A 138 12.66 14.40 16.16
N VAL A 139 12.97 13.28 15.50
CA VAL A 139 12.01 12.59 14.61
C VAL A 139 10.83 11.99 15.36
N ALA A 140 11.05 11.47 16.57
CA ALA A 140 9.97 10.90 17.38
C ALA A 140 8.87 11.92 17.73
N GLN A 141 9.23 13.21 17.84
CA GLN A 141 8.27 14.27 18.11
C GLN A 141 7.39 14.61 16.90
N ILE A 142 7.96 14.56 15.70
CA ILE A 142 7.26 14.90 14.45
C ILE A 142 6.51 13.70 13.85
N VAL A 143 6.98 12.48 14.10
CA VAL A 143 6.39 11.24 13.55
C VAL A 143 6.14 10.22 14.67
N PRO A 144 5.13 10.41 15.54
CA PRO A 144 4.91 9.53 16.69
C PRO A 144 4.56 8.08 16.32
N ASN A 145 3.99 7.85 15.13
CA ASN A 145 3.65 6.52 14.61
C ASN A 145 4.39 6.25 13.29
N PRO A 146 5.70 5.95 13.33
CA PRO A 146 6.54 6.00 12.14
C PRO A 146 6.20 4.92 11.11
N ILE A 147 5.88 3.70 11.53
CA ILE A 147 5.46 2.63 10.60
C ILE A 147 4.18 3.00 9.87
N GLN A 148 3.17 3.51 10.59
CA GLN A 148 1.90 3.88 9.98
C GLN A 148 2.09 5.06 9.01
N SER A 149 2.82 6.09 9.44
CA SER A 149 3.08 7.28 8.61
C SER A 149 3.85 6.93 7.34
N PHE A 150 4.89 6.09 7.46
CA PHE A 150 5.62 5.57 6.31
C PHE A 150 4.72 4.81 5.34
N LEU A 151 3.90 3.87 5.85
CA LEU A 151 3.00 3.09 5.00
C LEU A 151 1.95 3.98 4.31
N THR A 152 1.42 4.99 4.99
CA THR A 152 0.52 5.98 4.39
C THR A 152 1.22 6.75 3.27
N ASP A 153 2.40 7.33 3.51
CA ASP A 153 3.18 8.04 2.48
C ASP A 153 3.43 7.14 1.26
N ARG A 154 3.75 5.85 1.48
CA ARG A 154 3.99 4.88 0.39
C ARG A 154 2.74 4.52 -0.40
N LEU A 155 1.61 4.32 0.27
CA LEU A 155 0.35 4.00 -0.40
C LEU A 155 -0.20 5.20 -1.16
N ASP A 156 -0.04 6.42 -0.63
CA ASP A 156 -0.48 7.64 -1.30
C ASP A 156 0.38 7.95 -2.52
N ALA A 157 1.71 7.75 -2.44
CA ALA A 157 2.58 7.83 -3.62
C ALA A 157 2.18 6.80 -4.71
N ALA A 158 1.78 5.58 -4.32
CA ALA A 158 1.30 4.57 -5.26
C ALA A 158 -0.03 4.96 -5.92
N LYS A 159 -0.95 5.60 -5.18
CA LYS A 159 -2.19 6.17 -5.75
C LYS A 159 -1.90 7.34 -6.69
N GLU A 160 -0.95 8.19 -6.34
CA GLU A 160 -0.52 9.28 -7.22
C GLU A 160 0.07 8.72 -8.51
N ALA A 161 0.90 7.68 -8.45
CA ALA A 161 1.44 7.00 -9.63
C ALA A 161 0.34 6.50 -10.59
N LEU A 162 -0.78 6.03 -10.06
CA LEU A 162 -1.94 5.61 -10.85
C LEU A 162 -2.62 6.76 -11.61
N SER A 163 -2.50 8.00 -11.12
CA SER A 163 -3.04 9.17 -11.82
C SER A 163 -2.32 9.48 -13.14
N TYR A 164 -1.08 9.02 -13.31
CA TYR A 164 -0.31 9.23 -14.54
C TYR A 164 -0.61 8.18 -15.63
N VAL A 165 -1.18 7.03 -15.24
CA VAL A 165 -1.52 5.95 -16.17
C VAL A 165 -3.00 5.95 -16.57
N SER A 166 -3.84 6.73 -15.88
CA SER A 166 -5.26 6.90 -16.21
C SER A 166 -5.59 8.34 -16.63
N PRO A 167 -6.29 8.55 -17.77
CA PRO A 167 -6.83 9.87 -18.10
C PRO A 167 -8.02 10.28 -17.21
N PHE A 168 -8.53 9.38 -16.37
CA PHE A 168 -9.66 9.60 -15.46
C PHE A 168 -9.26 9.35 -14.00
N ALA A 169 -9.91 10.07 -13.08
CA ALA A 169 -9.75 9.80 -11.66
C ALA A 169 -10.20 8.37 -11.34
N ILE A 170 -9.32 7.58 -10.71
CA ILE A 170 -9.62 6.22 -10.25
C ILE A 170 -10.04 6.33 -8.79
N GLU A 171 -11.24 5.83 -8.47
CA GLU A 171 -11.64 5.65 -7.08
C GLU A 171 -10.89 4.44 -6.49
N ILE A 172 -10.26 4.68 -5.33
CA ILE A 172 -9.47 3.66 -4.64
C ILE A 172 -9.82 3.69 -3.16
N ASP A 173 -10.50 2.64 -2.72
CA ASP A 173 -10.77 2.40 -1.30
C ASP A 173 -9.60 1.64 -0.70
N THR A 174 -8.92 2.24 0.28
CA THR A 174 -7.82 1.59 1.00
C THR A 174 -8.28 1.15 2.37
N ILE A 175 -8.24 -0.15 2.63
CA ILE A 175 -8.55 -0.73 3.94
C ILE A 175 -7.26 -1.29 4.55
N HIS A 176 -6.79 -0.70 5.64
CA HIS A 176 -5.55 -1.11 6.31
C HIS A 176 -5.77 -2.28 7.27
N ASP A 177 -4.68 -2.97 7.62
CA ASP A 177 -4.69 -4.09 8.59
C ASP A 177 -5.16 -3.65 9.99
N TYR A 178 -4.95 -2.38 10.33
CA TYR A 178 -5.38 -1.78 11.59
C TYR A 178 -6.75 -1.11 11.54
N ASP A 179 -7.41 -1.07 10.37
CA ASP A 179 -8.70 -0.39 10.25
C ASP A 179 -9.82 -1.18 10.93
N MET A 180 -10.52 -0.48 11.82
CA MET A 180 -11.61 -1.03 12.61
C MET A 180 -12.91 -0.25 12.36
N THR A 181 -14.03 -0.96 12.46
CA THR A 181 -15.36 -0.35 12.60
C THR A 181 -15.50 0.33 13.98
N PRO A 182 -16.52 1.19 14.19
CA PRO A 182 -16.79 1.78 15.50
C PRO A 182 -16.93 0.76 16.64
N ASN A 183 -17.40 -0.46 16.32
CA ASN A 183 -17.54 -1.56 17.29
C ASN A 183 -16.25 -2.39 17.47
N ARG A 184 -15.09 -1.87 17.05
CA ARG A 184 -13.77 -2.52 17.15
C ARG A 184 -13.65 -3.85 16.40
N ARG A 185 -14.55 -4.12 15.44
CA ARG A 185 -14.41 -5.23 14.50
C ARG A 185 -13.48 -4.80 13.36
N PRO A 186 -12.49 -5.62 12.94
CA PRO A 186 -11.69 -5.34 11.75
C PRO A 186 -12.58 -5.10 10.54
N LYS A 187 -12.24 -4.09 9.72
CA LYS A 187 -12.98 -3.83 8.47
C LYS A 187 -12.76 -4.94 7.44
N ILE A 188 -11.60 -5.59 7.47
CA ILE A 188 -11.24 -6.69 6.57
C ILE A 188 -10.39 -7.74 7.30
N LEU A 189 -10.52 -9.00 6.90
CA LEU A 189 -9.72 -10.11 7.44
C LEU A 189 -8.49 -10.36 6.56
N MET A 190 -7.34 -9.79 6.94
CA MET A 190 -6.12 -9.83 6.12
C MET A 190 -5.58 -11.24 5.85
N CYS A 191 -5.64 -12.15 6.82
CA CYS A 191 -5.23 -13.54 6.60
C CYS A 191 -6.10 -14.24 5.53
N THR A 192 -7.39 -13.91 5.46
CA THR A 192 -8.28 -14.41 4.41
C THR A 192 -7.89 -13.82 3.07
N CYS A 193 -7.64 -12.51 3.00
CA CYS A 193 -7.16 -11.87 1.77
C CYS A 193 -5.88 -12.52 1.26
N GLY A 194 -4.89 -12.72 2.13
CA GLY A 194 -3.63 -13.38 1.80
C GLY A 194 -3.80 -14.81 1.28
N HIS A 195 -4.79 -15.53 1.80
CA HIS A 195 -5.09 -16.88 1.36
C HIS A 195 -5.75 -16.88 -0.03
N VAL A 196 -6.84 -16.13 -0.20
CA VAL A 196 -7.60 -16.13 -1.46
C VAL A 196 -6.85 -15.46 -2.61
N ALA A 197 -5.92 -14.54 -2.31
CA ALA A 197 -5.04 -13.92 -3.30
C ALA A 197 -3.81 -14.79 -3.65
N GLY A 198 -3.65 -15.94 -3.01
CA GLY A 198 -2.50 -16.84 -3.20
C GLY A 198 -1.18 -16.35 -2.62
N ALA A 199 -1.19 -15.30 -1.80
CA ALA A 199 0.02 -14.71 -1.22
C ALA A 199 0.62 -15.61 -0.12
N ALA A 200 -0.21 -16.09 0.81
CA ALA A 200 0.26 -16.88 1.95
C ALA A 200 -0.82 -17.85 2.42
N TYR A 201 -0.43 -19.09 2.72
CA TYR A 201 -1.38 -20.08 3.21
C TYR A 201 -1.81 -19.77 4.64
N TYR A 202 -3.12 -19.81 4.91
CA TYR A 202 -3.69 -19.47 6.21
C TYR A 202 -4.02 -20.73 7.02
N TYR A 203 -3.15 -21.04 7.97
CA TYR A 203 -3.31 -22.13 8.92
C TYR A 203 -4.26 -21.73 10.04
N ARG A 204 -5.34 -22.50 10.20
CA ARG A 204 -6.41 -22.23 11.16
C ARG A 204 -6.46 -23.33 12.23
N PRO A 205 -6.73 -23.02 13.51
CA PRO A 205 -6.84 -24.03 14.57
C PRO A 205 -7.83 -25.16 14.26
N GLN A 206 -8.91 -24.85 13.54
CA GLN A 206 -9.94 -25.81 13.13
C GLN A 206 -9.40 -26.94 12.25
N MET A 207 -8.24 -26.74 11.61
CA MET A 207 -7.57 -27.74 10.78
C MET A 207 -6.86 -28.82 11.60
N VAL A 208 -6.69 -28.62 12.91
CA VAL A 208 -6.00 -29.55 13.81
C VAL A 208 -7.00 -30.05 14.85
N PRO A 209 -7.60 -31.25 14.68
CA PRO A 209 -8.65 -31.76 15.57
C PRO A 209 -8.26 -31.73 17.05
N ALA A 210 -6.99 -32.00 17.37
CA ALA A 210 -6.48 -32.00 18.74
C ALA A 210 -6.55 -30.63 19.45
N LEU A 211 -6.59 -29.51 18.70
CA LEU A 211 -6.69 -28.16 19.25
C LEU A 211 -8.15 -27.71 19.51
N ASN A 212 -9.13 -28.43 18.95
CA ASN A 212 -10.54 -28.03 19.05
C ASN A 212 -11.16 -28.29 20.44
N SER A 213 -10.53 -29.16 21.25
CA SER A 213 -11.11 -29.66 22.51
C SER A 213 -10.38 -29.17 23.77
N SER A 214 -9.30 -28.40 23.63
CA SER A 214 -8.22 -28.39 24.63
C SER A 214 -7.78 -27.03 25.16
N SER A 215 -8.31 -25.90 24.65
CA SER A 215 -7.91 -24.57 25.13
C SER A 215 -9.09 -23.66 25.54
N PRO A 216 -9.10 -23.11 26.76
CA PRO A 216 -10.04 -22.05 27.14
C PRO A 216 -9.74 -20.72 26.44
N LYS A 217 -8.53 -20.54 25.90
CA LYS A 217 -8.10 -19.35 25.16
C LYS A 217 -8.31 -19.59 23.66
N ARG A 218 -9.09 -18.73 23.02
CA ARG A 218 -9.32 -18.77 21.57
C ARG A 218 -8.00 -18.54 20.83
N MET A 219 -7.46 -19.60 20.24
CA MET A 219 -6.29 -19.50 19.34
C MET A 219 -6.72 -18.81 18.05
N ILE A 220 -5.85 -17.95 17.53
CA ILE A 220 -6.00 -17.34 16.20
C ILE A 220 -5.10 -18.07 15.20
N GLY A 221 -5.48 -18.03 13.92
CA GLY A 221 -4.69 -18.63 12.85
C GLY A 221 -3.44 -17.83 12.49
N LEU A 222 -2.58 -18.44 11.68
CA LEU A 222 -1.30 -17.90 11.22
C LEU A 222 -1.20 -18.06 9.70
N SER A 223 -0.76 -17.01 9.01
CA SER A 223 -0.39 -17.10 7.60
C SER A 223 1.12 -17.29 7.45
N LEU A 224 1.55 -18.19 6.55
CA LEU A 224 2.96 -18.39 6.21
C LEU A 224 3.16 -18.13 4.72
N HIS A 225 4.08 -17.22 4.41
CA HIS A 225 4.48 -16.85 3.05
C HIS A 225 5.50 -17.85 2.51
N PRO A 226 5.44 -18.26 1.22
CA PRO A 226 6.35 -19.25 0.65
C PRO A 226 7.83 -18.84 0.61
N ARG A 227 8.12 -17.54 0.67
CA ARG A 227 9.50 -17.01 0.70
C ARG A 227 9.95 -16.57 2.09
N TYR A 228 9.03 -16.07 2.92
CA TYR A 228 9.37 -15.37 4.16
C TYR A 228 8.90 -16.11 5.42
N GLY A 229 8.16 -17.22 5.30
CA GLY A 229 7.54 -17.85 6.46
C GLY A 229 6.61 -16.84 7.13
N GLY A 230 6.80 -16.54 8.40
CA GLY A 230 6.11 -15.45 9.10
C GLY A 230 6.87 -14.11 9.12
N ASN A 231 7.98 -13.96 8.37
CA ASN A 231 8.76 -12.72 8.28
C ASN A 231 8.17 -11.73 7.26
N PHE A 232 6.87 -11.46 7.38
CA PHE A 232 6.14 -10.51 6.54
C PHE A 232 4.94 -9.96 7.33
N ALA A 233 4.26 -8.96 6.78
CA ALA A 233 2.93 -8.59 7.27
C ALA A 233 2.04 -8.08 6.13
N PHE A 234 0.74 -8.37 6.24
CA PHE A 234 -0.28 -7.74 5.41
C PHE A 234 -0.47 -6.28 5.86
N ARG A 235 -0.64 -5.35 4.91
CA ARG A 235 -0.72 -3.92 5.21
C ARG A 235 -2.01 -3.27 4.77
N ALA A 236 -2.44 -3.54 3.54
CA ALA A 236 -3.67 -2.95 3.02
C ALA A 236 -4.29 -3.85 1.96
N ALA A 237 -5.61 -3.70 1.79
CA ALA A 237 -6.29 -4.07 0.57
C ALA A 237 -6.70 -2.77 -0.13
N MET A 238 -6.26 -2.58 -1.38
CA MET A 238 -6.67 -1.50 -2.25
C MET A 238 -7.79 -2.01 -3.15
N VAL A 239 -9.02 -1.55 -2.94
CA VAL A 239 -10.20 -1.94 -3.72
C VAL A 239 -10.43 -0.90 -4.80
N PHE A 240 -10.74 -1.36 -6.02
CA PHE A 240 -10.98 -0.53 -7.19
C PHE A 240 -12.45 -0.68 -7.61
N PRO A 241 -13.38 0.12 -7.06
CA PRO A 241 -14.82 -0.12 -7.19
C PRO A 241 -15.35 -0.13 -8.62
N ASP A 242 -14.63 0.50 -9.56
CA ASP A 242 -14.98 0.59 -10.98
C ASP A 242 -14.23 -0.40 -11.87
N LEU A 243 -13.26 -1.15 -11.34
CA LEU A 243 -12.48 -2.11 -12.11
C LEU A 243 -12.96 -3.53 -11.86
N ARG A 244 -13.14 -4.28 -12.95
CA ARG A 244 -13.55 -5.68 -12.93
C ARG A 244 -12.43 -6.56 -13.42
N LEU A 245 -12.07 -7.56 -12.62
CA LEU A 245 -11.17 -8.60 -13.07
C LEU A 245 -11.86 -9.42 -14.17
N PRO A 246 -11.15 -9.76 -15.26
CA PRO A 246 -11.70 -10.60 -16.32
C PRO A 246 -12.30 -11.91 -15.80
N ALA A 247 -13.30 -12.45 -16.49
CA ALA A 247 -13.96 -13.68 -16.08
C ALA A 247 -13.00 -14.89 -16.02
N ASP A 248 -11.96 -14.89 -16.85
CA ASP A 248 -10.90 -15.90 -16.93
C ASP A 248 -9.73 -15.67 -15.96
N PHE A 249 -9.74 -14.57 -15.20
CA PHE A 249 -8.80 -14.40 -14.09
C PHE A 249 -8.99 -15.54 -13.08
N VAL A 250 -7.92 -16.12 -12.58
CA VAL A 250 -7.97 -17.16 -11.55
C VAL A 250 -6.91 -16.83 -10.53
N GLU A 251 -7.32 -16.65 -9.29
CA GLU A 251 -6.39 -16.47 -8.19
C GLU A 251 -5.48 -17.70 -8.04
N PRO A 252 -4.17 -17.51 -7.82
CA PRO A 252 -3.29 -18.63 -7.57
C PRO A 252 -3.62 -19.29 -6.22
N GLU A 253 -3.52 -20.61 -6.15
CA GLU A 253 -3.61 -21.34 -4.88
C GLU A 253 -2.38 -21.02 -4.01
N PRO A 254 -2.56 -20.63 -2.73
CA PRO A 254 -1.44 -20.32 -1.86
C PRO A 254 -0.61 -21.59 -1.55
N PRO A 255 0.72 -21.55 -1.67
CA PRO A 255 1.54 -22.73 -1.40
C PRO A 255 1.47 -23.20 0.06
N HIS A 256 1.27 -24.51 0.26
CA HIS A 256 1.31 -25.12 1.59
C HIS A 256 2.77 -25.24 2.06
N MET A 257 3.10 -24.60 3.18
CA MET A 257 4.44 -24.60 3.79
C MET A 257 4.64 -25.64 4.88
N LEU A 258 3.54 -26.12 5.47
CA LEU A 258 3.50 -27.15 6.50
C LEU A 258 2.61 -28.30 6.01
N HIS A 259 3.09 -29.54 6.16
CA HIS A 259 2.46 -30.72 5.56
C HIS A 259 1.94 -31.74 6.58
N SER A 260 2.22 -31.56 7.88
CA SER A 260 1.71 -32.42 8.94
C SER A 260 0.87 -31.63 9.96
N GLU A 261 -0.13 -32.28 10.54
CA GLU A 261 -0.95 -31.67 11.62
C GLU A 261 -0.08 -31.25 12.81
N ASN A 262 0.99 -32.01 13.10
CA ASN A 262 1.91 -31.70 14.19
C ASN A 262 2.70 -30.40 13.93
N ASP A 263 3.15 -30.18 12.68
CA ASP A 263 3.85 -28.93 12.32
C ASP A 263 2.90 -27.73 12.37
N VAL A 264 1.66 -27.91 11.91
CA VAL A 264 0.62 -26.88 12.02
C VAL A 264 0.32 -26.57 13.49
N ALA A 265 0.15 -27.59 14.33
CA ALA A 265 -0.09 -27.42 15.76
C ALA A 265 1.05 -26.66 16.44
N LYS A 266 2.30 -27.04 16.15
CA LYS A 266 3.50 -26.38 16.67
C LYS A 266 3.61 -24.93 16.23
N ALA A 267 3.36 -24.64 14.94
CA ALA A 267 3.40 -23.27 14.43
C ALA A 267 2.33 -22.38 15.08
N LEU A 268 1.11 -22.90 15.24
CA LEU A 268 0.02 -22.19 15.91
C LEU A 268 0.30 -21.96 17.40
N ASP A 269 0.90 -22.93 18.09
CA ASP A 269 1.32 -22.77 19.49
C ASP A 269 2.39 -21.69 19.64
N LEU A 270 3.44 -21.74 18.81
CA LEU A 270 4.49 -20.71 18.79
C LEU A 270 3.90 -19.32 18.54
N PHE A 271 2.96 -19.19 17.61
CA PHE A 271 2.33 -17.90 17.33
C PHE A 271 1.41 -17.42 18.47
N ASN A 272 0.63 -18.29 19.09
CA ASN A 272 -0.35 -17.85 20.09
C ASN A 272 0.25 -17.66 21.50
N ASN A 273 1.31 -18.40 21.82
CA ASN A 273 1.89 -18.46 23.17
C ASN A 273 3.32 -17.91 23.24
N HIS A 274 4.03 -17.83 22.11
CA HIS A 274 5.46 -17.49 22.08
C HIS A 274 5.84 -16.42 21.03
N TRP A 275 4.87 -15.66 20.48
CA TRP A 275 5.13 -14.74 19.35
C TRP A 275 6.27 -13.74 19.55
N ARG A 276 6.55 -13.32 20.79
CA ARG A 276 7.60 -12.32 21.10
C ARG A 276 9.00 -12.79 20.77
N ASP A 277 9.26 -14.09 20.79
CA ASP A 277 10.57 -14.64 20.44
C ASP A 277 10.75 -14.84 18.92
N GLY A 278 9.70 -14.61 18.13
CA GLY A 278 9.74 -14.64 16.68
C GLY A 278 9.86 -16.04 16.04
N ARG A 279 10.01 -17.12 16.81
CA ARG A 279 10.29 -18.47 16.25
C ARG A 279 9.20 -19.00 15.32
N PHE A 280 7.94 -18.58 15.50
CA PHE A 280 6.85 -18.95 14.60
C PHE A 280 7.11 -18.47 13.16
N ARG A 281 7.95 -17.44 12.97
CA ARG A 281 8.27 -16.88 11.65
C ARG A 281 9.15 -17.82 10.82
N ASP A 282 9.88 -18.71 11.46
CA ASP A 282 10.75 -19.69 10.81
C ASP A 282 10.02 -20.99 10.43
N CYS A 283 8.74 -21.12 10.77
CA CYS A 283 7.92 -22.22 10.28
C CYS A 283 7.80 -22.15 8.74
N GLY A 284 8.08 -23.27 8.06
CA GLY A 284 8.09 -23.33 6.60
C GLY A 284 9.43 -23.01 5.93
N ASP A 285 10.52 -22.94 6.72
CA ASP A 285 11.91 -22.72 6.25
C ASP A 285 12.09 -21.51 5.32
N PRO A 286 11.94 -20.28 5.86
CA PRO A 286 11.97 -19.07 5.06
C PRO A 286 13.34 -18.82 4.43
N LYS A 287 13.32 -18.33 3.18
CA LYS A 287 14.50 -17.93 2.42
C LYS A 287 15.06 -16.59 2.90
N GLU A 288 14.18 -15.71 3.34
CA GLU A 288 14.52 -14.38 3.84
C GLU A 288 13.81 -14.11 5.16
N ARG A 289 14.53 -13.48 6.08
CA ARG A 289 14.12 -13.27 7.47
C ARG A 289 14.24 -11.80 7.84
N TYR A 290 13.50 -11.38 8.87
CA TYR A 290 13.73 -10.10 9.50
C TYR A 290 15.17 -10.03 10.03
N SER A 291 15.79 -8.85 9.93
CA SER A 291 17.05 -8.60 10.62
C SER A 291 16.87 -8.74 12.14
N LYS A 292 17.99 -8.89 12.86
CA LYS A 292 17.94 -8.88 14.32
C LYS A 292 17.32 -7.57 14.83
N GLN A 293 17.73 -6.44 14.25
CA GLN A 293 17.21 -5.12 14.62
C GLN A 293 15.71 -4.99 14.34
N GLN A 294 15.23 -5.47 13.19
CA GLN A 294 13.80 -5.49 12.85
C GLN A 294 12.99 -6.38 13.82
N THR A 295 13.52 -7.54 14.17
CA THR A 295 12.90 -8.45 15.14
C THR A 295 12.80 -7.79 16.51
N ASP A 296 13.89 -7.19 16.99
CA ASP A 296 13.95 -6.47 18.26
C ASP A 296 12.99 -5.26 18.26
N TYR A 297 12.90 -4.53 17.14
CA TYR A 297 12.00 -3.39 16.98
C TYR A 297 10.53 -3.79 17.14
N PHE A 298 10.09 -4.86 16.46
CA PHE A 298 8.70 -5.31 16.54
C PHE A 298 8.37 -6.09 17.81
N ALA A 299 9.37 -6.64 18.51
CA ALA A 299 9.18 -7.28 19.81
C ALA A 299 8.92 -6.27 20.94
N ARG A 300 9.36 -5.01 20.79
CA ARG A 300 9.20 -3.95 21.79
C ARG A 300 7.87 -3.17 21.67
N PRO A 301 7.32 -2.65 22.80
CA PRO A 301 6.23 -1.69 22.79
C PRO A 301 6.59 -0.42 22.01
N PRO A 302 5.63 0.28 21.36
CA PRO A 302 5.90 1.44 20.49
C PRO A 302 6.83 2.50 21.08
N VAL A 303 6.68 2.82 22.37
CA VAL A 303 7.49 3.86 23.06
C VAL A 303 8.97 3.49 23.20
N GLU A 304 9.31 2.20 23.19
CA GLU A 304 10.70 1.71 23.33
C GLU A 304 11.38 1.45 21.97
N ARG A 305 10.66 1.67 20.87
CA ARG A 305 11.13 1.31 19.52
C ARG A 305 12.15 2.29 18.96
N TRP A 306 12.08 3.56 19.35
CA TRP A 306 13.00 4.59 18.89
C TRP A 306 14.44 4.30 19.26
N GLU A 307 14.66 3.79 20.48
CA GLU A 307 15.99 3.41 20.95
C GLU A 307 16.59 2.25 20.13
N VAL A 308 15.76 1.38 19.53
CA VAL A 308 16.25 0.24 18.73
C VAL A 308 16.92 0.71 17.43
N ILE A 309 16.53 1.88 16.93
CA ILE A 309 16.95 2.43 15.64
C ILE A 309 17.75 3.73 15.80
N SER A 310 18.21 4.04 17.02
CA SER A 310 18.94 5.27 17.31
C SER A 310 20.24 5.36 16.51
N ASP A 311 20.86 4.23 16.18
CA ASP A 311 22.05 4.12 15.33
C ASP A 311 21.82 4.54 13.88
N TRP A 312 20.59 4.60 13.38
CA TRP A 312 20.30 5.04 12.02
C TRP A 312 20.57 6.53 11.78
N PHE A 313 20.56 7.33 12.84
CA PHE A 313 20.63 8.80 12.79
C PHE A 313 22.02 9.35 13.10
N HIS A 314 22.94 8.50 13.55
CA HIS A 314 24.31 8.90 13.77
C HIS A 314 25.08 8.66 12.48
N SER A 315 25.60 9.72 11.88
CA SER A 315 26.53 9.57 10.75
C SER A 315 27.78 8.85 11.28
N SER A 316 28.15 7.73 10.66
CA SER A 316 29.52 7.23 10.78
C SER A 316 30.42 8.35 10.23
N GLU A 317 31.17 9.02 11.11
CA GLU A 317 32.29 9.88 10.71
C GLU A 317 33.31 9.10 9.86
#